data_AF-A0A936VFZ3-F1
#
_entry.id   AF-A0A936VFZ3-F1
#
_cell.length_a   1.000
_cell.length_b   1.000
_cell.length_c   1.000
_cell.angle_alpha   90.00
_cell.angle_beta   90.00
_cell.angle_gamma   90.00
#
_symmetry.space_group_name_H-M   'P 1'
#
loop_
_entity.id
_entity.type
_entity.pdbx_description
1 polymer ?
#
loop_
_entity_poly.entity_id
_entity_poly.type
_entity_poly.pdbx_seq_one_letter_code
_entity_poly.pdbx_strand_id
1 'polypeptide(L)'
;MKILIGLIFVGITVTILCNNASAQEMCVIPEQKVSSIKGIVAFVGAENRIKGAKINLKAKNESDKSITEVETDQDGLFEIKGARKGKYNLVVSYPNAVTLYVPISLSKSGNDKYLHITLGAIIGETCGGGDVELVDESK
;
A
#
# COMPACT_ATOMS: atom_id res chain seq x y z
N MET A 1 43.50 -12.60 -60.78
CA MET A 1 43.90 -12.49 -59.36
C MET A 1 42.94 -11.50 -58.69
N LYS A 2 42.00 -12.00 -57.87
CA LYS A 2 40.96 -11.21 -57.19
C LYS A 2 41.51 -10.72 -55.85
N ILE A 3 41.54 -9.41 -55.62
CA ILE A 3 41.91 -8.86 -54.30
C ILE A 3 40.60 -8.41 -53.64
N LEU A 4 40.20 -9.19 -52.64
CA LEU A 4 39.00 -9.03 -51.84
C LEU A 4 39.25 -7.93 -50.81
N ILE A 5 38.63 -6.76 -50.97
CA ILE A 5 38.68 -5.69 -49.98
C ILE A 5 37.65 -6.04 -48.91
N GLY A 6 38.13 -6.62 -47.81
CA GLY A 6 37.32 -6.94 -46.64
C GLY A 6 36.93 -5.67 -45.89
N LEU A 7 35.63 -5.33 -45.93
CA LEU A 7 35.05 -4.33 -45.05
C LEU A 7 35.09 -4.85 -43.61
N ILE A 8 36.01 -4.34 -42.80
CA ILE A 8 36.04 -4.61 -41.37
C ILE A 8 34.98 -3.71 -40.72
N PHE A 9 33.80 -4.28 -40.47
CA PHE A 9 32.80 -3.67 -39.59
C PHE A 9 33.31 -3.77 -38.15
N VAL A 10 33.95 -2.70 -37.67
CA VAL A 10 34.25 -2.51 -36.25
C VAL A 10 32.93 -2.21 -35.54
N GLY A 11 32.26 -3.27 -35.08
CA GLY A 11 31.07 -3.18 -34.25
C GLY A 11 31.44 -2.64 -32.87
N ILE A 12 31.29 -1.33 -32.67
CA ILE A 12 31.35 -0.71 -31.34
C ILE A 12 30.11 -1.18 -30.58
N THR A 13 30.30 -2.11 -29.64
CA THR A 13 29.27 -2.49 -28.68
C THR A 13 29.23 -1.44 -27.58
N VAL A 14 28.24 -0.54 -27.66
CA VAL A 14 27.97 0.41 -26.59
C VAL A 14 27.41 -0.40 -25.40
N THR A 15 28.27 -0.70 -24.44
CA THR A 15 27.86 -1.27 -23.16
C THR A 15 27.29 -0.13 -22.33
N ILE A 16 25.96 -0.02 -22.31
CA ILE A 16 25.27 0.91 -21.41
C ILE A 16 25.45 0.36 -20.00
N LEU A 17 26.41 0.92 -19.26
CA LEU A 17 26.48 0.78 -17.81
C LEU A 17 25.32 1.59 -17.22
N CYS A 18 24.16 0.94 -17.08
CA CYS A 18 23.11 1.47 -16.23
C CYS A 18 23.64 1.48 -14.79
N ASN A 19 24.14 2.64 -14.36
CA ASN A 19 24.36 2.89 -12.94
C ASN A 19 22.97 2.80 -12.30
N ASN A 20 22.77 1.80 -11.45
CA ASN A 20 21.56 1.68 -10.64
C ASN A 20 21.49 2.94 -9.77
N ALA A 21 20.73 3.93 -10.21
CA ALA A 21 20.32 5.02 -9.35
C ALA A 21 19.55 4.35 -8.19
N SER A 22 20.08 4.42 -6.97
CA SER A 22 19.36 3.93 -5.80
C SER A 22 18.08 4.76 -5.69
N ALA A 23 16.97 4.22 -6.17
CA ALA A 23 15.67 4.73 -5.82
C ALA A 23 15.61 4.64 -4.29
N GLN A 24 15.58 5.79 -3.62
CA GLN A 24 15.14 5.79 -2.23
C GLN A 24 13.72 5.23 -2.29
N GLU A 25 13.52 4.04 -1.75
CA GLU A 25 12.24 3.36 -1.86
C GLU A 25 11.19 4.22 -1.14
N MET A 26 10.34 4.89 -1.91
CA MET A 26 9.25 5.70 -1.36
C MET A 26 8.17 4.76 -0.82
N CYS A 27 7.59 5.12 0.32
CA CYS A 27 6.39 4.46 0.83
C CYS A 27 5.21 4.74 -0.12
N VAL A 28 4.97 3.81 -1.05
CA VAL A 28 3.89 3.90 -2.05
C VAL A 28 2.96 2.71 -1.90
N ILE A 29 1.83 2.94 -1.24
CA ILE A 29 0.77 1.94 -1.13
C ILE A 29 -0.17 2.06 -2.34
N PRO A 30 -0.40 0.97 -3.11
CA PRO A 30 -1.29 1.01 -4.27
C PRO A 30 -2.76 1.22 -3.86
N GLU A 31 -3.55 1.79 -4.78
CA GLU A 31 -4.97 2.04 -4.56
C GLU A 31 -5.77 0.72 -4.45
N GLN A 32 -6.40 0.49 -3.31
CA GLN A 32 -7.20 -0.71 -3.03
C GLN A 32 -8.62 -0.54 -3.57
N LYS A 33 -9.07 -1.47 -4.42
CA LYS A 33 -10.44 -1.47 -4.95
C LYS A 33 -11.32 -2.36 -4.09
N VAL A 34 -12.31 -1.77 -3.43
CA VAL A 34 -13.15 -2.48 -2.45
C VAL A 34 -14.64 -2.23 -2.68
N SER A 35 -15.47 -3.19 -2.25
CA SER A 35 -16.94 -3.04 -2.22
C SER A 35 -17.47 -2.58 -0.85
N SER A 36 -16.69 -2.79 0.21
CA SER A 36 -16.94 -2.37 1.58
C SER A 36 -15.63 -1.94 2.25
N ILE A 37 -15.70 -1.06 3.25
CA ILE A 37 -14.51 -0.61 4.01
C ILE A 37 -14.53 -1.35 5.35
N LYS A 38 -13.88 -2.51 5.37
CA LYS A 38 -13.74 -3.35 6.56
C LYS A 38 -12.42 -4.11 6.49
N GLY A 39 -11.88 -4.49 7.63
CA GLY A 39 -10.56 -5.08 7.66
C GLY A 39 -10.10 -5.47 9.05
N ILE A 40 -8.85 -5.93 9.10
CA ILE A 40 -8.08 -6.18 10.31
C ILE A 40 -6.83 -5.31 10.29
N VAL A 41 -6.37 -4.93 11.47
CA VAL A 41 -5.06 -4.28 11.65
C VAL A 41 -4.18 -5.17 12.52
N ALA A 42 -2.97 -5.45 12.05
CA ALA A 42 -1.97 -6.24 12.74
C ALA A 42 -0.60 -5.55 12.70
N PHE A 43 0.35 -6.01 13.53
CA PHE A 43 1.75 -5.60 13.39
C PHE A 43 2.49 -6.53 12.42
N VAL A 44 3.53 -6.00 11.78
CA VAL A 44 4.44 -6.81 10.97
C VAL A 44 5.00 -8.00 11.77
N GLY A 45 4.84 -9.21 11.23
CA GLY A 45 5.31 -10.45 11.86
C GLY A 45 4.58 -10.86 13.14
N ALA A 46 3.48 -10.21 13.50
CA ALA A 46 2.69 -10.55 14.68
C ALA A 46 1.47 -11.40 14.31
N GLU A 47 1.24 -12.47 15.06
CA GLU A 47 -0.06 -13.18 15.05
C GLU A 47 -1.15 -12.37 15.75
N ASN A 48 -0.76 -11.52 16.70
CA ASN A 48 -1.69 -10.71 17.49
C ASN A 48 -2.10 -9.43 16.74
N ARG A 49 -3.41 -9.26 16.61
CA ARG A 49 -4.04 -8.10 15.98
C ARG A 49 -4.05 -6.90 16.94
N ILE A 50 -4.16 -5.70 16.38
CA ILE A 50 -4.05 -4.45 17.12
C ILE A 50 -5.43 -3.97 17.54
N LYS A 51 -5.71 -4.01 18.85
CA LYS A 51 -6.87 -3.32 19.44
C LYS A 51 -6.61 -1.83 19.56
N GLY A 52 -7.61 -1.00 19.23
CA GLY A 52 -7.54 0.46 19.41
C GLY A 52 -6.64 1.19 18.40
N ALA A 53 -6.30 0.57 17.26
CA ALA A 53 -5.76 1.29 16.13
C ALA A 53 -6.79 2.31 15.65
N LYS A 54 -6.36 3.54 15.38
CA LYS A 54 -7.24 4.60 14.87
C LYS A 54 -7.28 4.55 13.36
N ILE A 55 -8.48 4.56 12.82
CA ILE A 55 -8.76 4.52 11.39
C ILE A 55 -9.56 5.76 11.03
N ASN A 56 -8.94 6.69 10.30
CA ASN A 56 -9.56 7.92 9.86
C ASN A 56 -9.83 7.86 8.35
N LEU A 57 -11.09 7.91 7.94
CA LEU A 57 -11.48 7.98 6.55
C LEU A 57 -11.51 9.43 6.08
N LYS A 58 -10.73 9.73 5.03
CA LYS A 58 -10.63 11.07 4.44
C LYS A 58 -10.94 11.02 2.95
N ALA A 59 -11.55 12.08 2.42
CA ALA A 59 -11.71 12.20 0.97
C ALA A 59 -10.34 12.34 0.29
N LYS A 60 -10.11 11.66 -0.83
CA LYS A 60 -8.80 11.68 -1.52
C LYS A 60 -8.34 13.09 -1.92
N ASN A 61 -9.30 13.96 -2.25
CA ASN A 61 -9.04 15.33 -2.72
C ASN A 61 -9.18 16.38 -1.59
N GLU A 62 -9.63 15.99 -0.40
CA GLU A 62 -9.80 16.88 0.75
C GLU A 62 -9.17 16.23 2.00
N SER A 63 -7.85 15.97 1.92
CA SER A 63 -7.08 15.22 2.93
C SER A 63 -7.08 15.83 4.34
N ASP A 64 -7.52 17.07 4.50
CA ASP A 64 -7.64 17.73 5.81
C ASP A 64 -9.02 17.52 6.46
N LYS A 65 -10.01 17.05 5.69
CA LYS A 65 -11.36 16.81 6.17
C LYS A 65 -11.57 15.33 6.49
N SER A 66 -11.60 15.02 7.78
CA SER A 66 -12.06 13.72 8.26
C SER A 66 -13.55 13.56 7.97
N ILE A 67 -13.92 12.43 7.38
CA ILE A 67 -15.31 12.04 7.14
C ILE A 67 -15.82 11.24 8.34
N THR A 68 -15.01 10.30 8.81
CA THR A 68 -15.34 9.37 9.90
C THR A 68 -14.06 8.87 10.53
N GLU A 69 -14.10 8.63 11.84
CA GLU A 69 -13.05 7.97 12.59
C GLU A 69 -13.66 6.78 13.33
N VAL A 70 -12.97 5.64 13.29
CA VAL A 70 -13.28 4.44 14.05
C VAL A 70 -12.01 3.90 14.70
N GLU A 71 -12.17 3.04 15.70
CA GLU A 71 -11.07 2.30 16.30
C GLU A 71 -11.27 0.80 16.08
N THR A 72 -10.18 0.05 15.97
CA THR A 72 -10.28 -1.41 15.93
C THR A 72 -10.77 -1.98 17.26
N ASP A 73 -11.54 -3.05 17.18
CA ASP A 73 -12.05 -3.76 18.35
C ASP A 73 -11.00 -4.69 19.01
N GLN A 74 -11.43 -5.55 19.92
CA GLN A 74 -10.54 -6.47 20.66
C GLN A 74 -9.83 -7.47 19.75
N ASP A 75 -10.43 -7.80 18.60
CA ASP A 75 -9.90 -8.73 17.61
C ASP A 75 -9.19 -7.98 16.47
N GLY A 76 -8.92 -6.69 16.66
CA GLY A 76 -8.27 -5.82 15.68
C GLY A 76 -9.11 -5.57 14.42
N LEU A 77 -10.41 -5.84 14.45
CA LEU A 77 -11.32 -5.64 13.33
C LEU A 77 -11.81 -4.20 13.30
N PHE A 78 -12.06 -3.68 12.09
CA PHE A 78 -12.76 -2.42 11.89
C PHE A 78 -13.78 -2.52 10.76
N GLU A 79 -14.81 -1.68 10.84
CA GLU A 79 -15.80 -1.54 9.77
C GLU A 79 -16.27 -0.08 9.70
N ILE A 80 -16.26 0.51 8.50
CA ILE A 80 -16.82 1.84 8.24
C ILE A 80 -18.07 1.70 7.37
N LYS A 81 -19.22 1.96 7.99
CA LYS A 81 -20.54 1.89 7.34
C LYS A 81 -20.94 3.22 6.73
N GLY A 82 -21.82 3.18 5.72
CA GLY A 82 -22.48 4.37 5.17
C GLY A 82 -21.63 5.23 4.22
N ALA A 83 -20.35 4.88 3.99
CA ALA A 83 -19.53 5.54 2.98
C ALA A 83 -20.16 5.39 1.58
N ARG A 84 -20.16 6.49 0.81
CA ARG A 84 -20.65 6.51 -0.58
C ARG A 84 -19.56 6.01 -1.53
N LYS A 85 -19.95 5.66 -2.77
CA LYS A 85 -18.96 5.33 -3.82
C LYS A 85 -18.03 6.53 -4.02
N GLY A 86 -16.73 6.28 -4.16
CA GLY A 86 -15.75 7.35 -4.33
C GLY A 86 -14.32 6.91 -4.03
N LYS A 87 -13.41 7.89 -4.10
CA LYS A 87 -12.00 7.71 -3.76
C LYS A 87 -11.69 8.35 -2.42
N TYR A 88 -10.99 7.61 -1.57
CA TYR A 88 -10.66 8.02 -0.21
C TYR A 88 -9.21 7.68 0.11
N ASN A 89 -8.72 8.23 1.22
CA ASN A 89 -7.53 7.77 1.90
C ASN A 89 -7.95 7.28 3.28
N LEU A 90 -7.57 6.06 3.62
CA LEU A 90 -7.66 5.51 4.96
C LEU A 90 -6.34 5.83 5.68
N VAL A 91 -6.39 6.61 6.75
CA VAL A 91 -5.22 6.93 7.57
C VAL A 91 -5.27 6.05 8.80
N VAL A 92 -4.32 5.13 8.92
CA VAL A 92 -4.26 4.15 10.01
C VAL A 92 -3.07 4.47 10.90
N SER A 93 -3.32 4.62 12.20
CA SER A 93 -2.29 5.01 13.17
C SER A 93 -2.45 4.26 14.49
N TYR A 94 -1.32 4.01 15.13
CA TYR A 94 -1.23 3.43 16.46
C TYR A 94 0.07 3.93 17.12
N PRO A 95 0.11 4.09 18.47
CA PRO A 95 1.31 4.57 19.14
C PRO A 95 2.56 3.78 18.76
N ASN A 96 3.65 4.51 18.50
CA ASN A 96 4.97 3.97 18.13
C ASN A 96 5.03 3.17 16.82
N ALA A 97 3.97 3.21 15.99
CA ALA A 97 3.98 2.67 14.63
C ALA A 97 4.09 3.80 13.59
N VAL A 98 4.60 3.47 12.40
CA VAL A 98 4.53 4.36 11.25
C VAL A 98 3.06 4.49 10.83
N THR A 99 2.58 5.72 10.64
CA THR A 99 1.23 5.98 10.14
C THR A 99 1.14 5.56 8.68
N LEU A 100 0.17 4.72 8.36
CA LEU A 100 -0.05 4.23 6.99
C LEU A 100 -1.18 5.00 6.31
N TYR A 101 -0.94 5.40 5.06
CA TYR A 101 -1.94 6.06 4.21
C TYR A 101 -2.33 5.10 3.10
N VAL A 102 -3.54 4.56 3.19
CA VAL A 102 -4.05 3.57 2.22
C VAL A 102 -5.06 4.23 1.29
N PRO A 103 -4.70 4.50 0.03
CA PRO A 103 -5.67 4.99 -0.95
C PRO A 103 -6.68 3.89 -1.27
N ILE A 104 -7.97 4.21 -1.24
CA ILE A 104 -9.05 3.28 -1.52
C ILE A 104 -10.02 3.83 -2.56
N SER A 105 -10.54 2.94 -3.39
CA SER A 105 -11.60 3.20 -4.35
C SER A 105 -12.80 2.33 -4.01
N LEU A 106 -13.82 2.93 -3.40
CA LEU A 106 -15.02 2.25 -2.96
C LEU A 106 -16.04 2.20 -4.10
N SER A 107 -16.37 0.98 -4.52
CA SER A 107 -17.49 0.65 -5.41
C SER A 107 -18.61 -0.03 -4.62
N LYS A 108 -19.80 -0.20 -5.20
CA LYS A 108 -20.85 -1.10 -4.63
C LYS A 108 -21.00 -2.39 -5.45
N SER A 109 -20.03 -2.68 -6.29
CA SER A 109 -19.98 -3.85 -7.16
C SER A 109 -18.64 -4.53 -6.94
N GLY A 110 -18.67 -5.84 -6.71
CA GLY A 110 -17.50 -6.65 -6.37
C GLY A 110 -17.79 -7.61 -5.23
N ASN A 111 -16.83 -8.49 -4.97
CA ASN A 111 -16.86 -9.37 -3.80
C ASN A 111 -16.35 -8.62 -2.58
N ASP A 112 -17.04 -8.80 -1.46
CA ASP A 112 -16.64 -8.24 -0.18
C ASP A 112 -15.35 -8.92 0.31
N LYS A 113 -14.23 -8.20 0.20
CA LYS A 113 -12.93 -8.57 0.76
C LYS A 113 -12.63 -7.71 1.98
N TYR A 114 -11.75 -8.21 2.84
CA TYR A 114 -11.19 -7.48 3.97
C TYR A 114 -9.87 -6.82 3.57
N LEU A 115 -9.64 -5.62 4.10
CA LEU A 115 -8.32 -5.01 4.13
C LEU A 115 -7.52 -5.66 5.26
N HIS A 116 -6.47 -6.41 4.94
CA HIS A 116 -5.48 -6.83 5.92
C HIS A 116 -4.41 -5.73 5.97
N ILE A 117 -4.44 -4.91 7.02
CA ILE A 117 -3.52 -3.78 7.18
C ILE A 117 -2.44 -4.16 8.17
N THR A 118 -1.19 -4.09 7.73
CA THR A 118 -0.01 -4.34 8.56
C THR A 118 0.63 -3.01 8.91
N LEU A 119 0.75 -2.71 10.20
CA LEU A 119 1.52 -1.57 10.70
C LEU A 119 2.95 -2.00 11.00
N GLY A 120 3.89 -1.18 10.55
CA GLY A 120 5.31 -1.38 10.73
C GLY A 120 5.96 -0.31 11.61
N ALA A 121 7.12 -0.64 12.17
CA ALA A 121 7.98 0.28 12.92
C ALA A 121 9.48 0.00 12.68
N ILE A 122 9.80 -0.71 11.59
CA ILE A 122 11.14 -1.17 11.27
C ILE A 122 11.91 -0.04 10.57
N ILE A 123 13.02 0.39 11.17
CA ILE A 123 13.88 1.42 10.59
C ILE A 123 14.58 0.85 9.35
N GLY A 124 14.49 1.58 8.24
CA GLY A 124 15.11 1.20 6.97
C GLY A 124 14.19 0.44 6.02
N GLU A 125 13.02 -0.01 6.49
CA GLU A 125 11.99 -0.62 5.65
C GLU A 125 11.04 0.44 5.08
N THR A 126 10.56 0.21 3.85
CA THR A 126 9.51 1.06 3.25
C THR A 126 8.25 1.02 4.10
N CYS A 127 7.66 2.20 4.34
CA CYS A 127 6.50 2.33 5.25
C CYS A 127 6.72 1.71 6.65
N GLY A 128 7.99 1.57 7.09
CA GLY A 128 8.34 0.89 8.34
C GLY A 128 8.10 -0.63 8.32
N GLY A 129 7.92 -1.24 7.14
CA GLY A 129 7.47 -2.63 6.95
C GLY A 129 5.95 -2.81 6.97
N GLY A 130 5.19 -1.71 6.97
CA GLY A 130 3.73 -1.73 6.88
C GLY A 130 3.25 -1.86 5.43
N ASP A 131 2.14 -2.55 5.24
CA ASP A 131 1.53 -2.78 3.93
C ASP A 131 0.01 -3.05 4.07
N VAL A 132 -0.67 -3.23 2.94
CA VAL A 132 -2.07 -3.62 2.89
C VAL A 132 -2.34 -4.59 1.75
N GLU A 133 -3.11 -5.63 2.05
CA GLU A 133 -3.58 -6.60 1.06
C GLU A 133 -5.09 -6.85 1.20
N LEU A 134 -5.69 -7.37 0.12
CA LEU A 134 -7.11 -7.74 0.10
C LEU A 134 -7.26 -9.25 0.27
N VAL A 135 -7.95 -9.66 1.33
CA VAL A 135 -8.16 -11.07 1.68
C VAL A 135 -9.64 -11.42 1.66
N ASP A 136 -9.98 -12.67 1.34
CA ASP A 136 -11.38 -13.12 1.24
C ASP A 136 -12.03 -13.38 2.61
N GLU A 137 -11.23 -13.60 3.66
CA GLU A 137 -11.69 -13.80 5.05
C GLU A 137 -10.77 -13.07 6.03
N SER A 138 -11.30 -12.65 7.18
CA SER A 138 -10.53 -12.02 8.27
C SER A 138 -9.70 -13.03 9.07
N LYS A 139 -9.09 -14.05 8.44
CA LYS A 139 -8.25 -15.03 9.14
C LYS A 139 -6.93 -14.42 9.59
#